data_AF-A0A3D0W2V9-F1
#
_entry.id   AF-A0A3D0W2V9-F1
#
_cell.length_a   1.000
_cell.length_b   1.000
_cell.length_c   1.000
_cell.angle_alpha   90.00
_cell.angle_beta   90.00
_cell.angle_gamma   90.00
#
_symmetry.space_group_name_H-M   'P 1'
#
loop_
_entity.id
_entity.type
_entity.pdbx_description
1 polymer ?
#
loop_
_entity_poly.entity_id
_entity_poly.type
_entity_poly.pdbx_seq_one_letter_code
_entity_poly.pdbx_strand_id
1 'polypeptide(L)'
;MKNGDLIIIPTDTVYGLAARLYDDEALEKIYQLKGRDKSKPIPILCSKMSDLLTIAETNIVSRAIMKNLWPGALTIVMPTTKQFFEMTGEKTIAARIPNNPTAIEL
;
A
#
# COMPACT_ATOMS: atom_id res chain seq x y z
N MET A 1 1.99 -14.66 0.84
CA MET A 1 3.40 -14.54 0.36
C MET A 1 4.37 -14.99 1.45
N LYS A 2 5.54 -15.54 1.09
CA LYS A 2 6.64 -15.77 2.04
C LYS A 2 7.57 -14.55 2.08
N ASN A 3 8.43 -14.47 3.09
CA ASN A 3 9.42 -13.40 3.15
C ASN A 3 10.44 -13.56 1.99
N GLY A 4 10.86 -12.46 1.41
CA GLY A 4 11.77 -12.36 0.27
C GLY A 4 11.09 -12.47 -1.10
N ASP A 5 9.80 -12.83 -1.15
CA ASP A 5 9.06 -13.02 -2.41
C ASP A 5 8.73 -11.67 -3.07
N LEU A 6 9.00 -11.59 -4.37
CA LEU A 6 8.46 -10.59 -5.27
C LEU A 6 7.47 -11.21 -6.21
N ILE A 7 6.31 -10.59 -6.36
CA ILE A 7 5.26 -11.08 -7.24
C ILE A 7 4.78 -9.97 -8.17
N ILE A 8 4.32 -10.39 -9.34
CA ILE A 8 3.58 -9.52 -10.25
C ILE A 8 2.10 -9.83 -10.06
N ILE A 9 1.32 -8.83 -9.67
CA ILE A 9 -0.11 -8.97 -9.45
C ILE A 9 -0.90 -8.13 -10.45
N PRO A 10 -1.99 -8.65 -11.03
CA PRO A 10 -2.91 -7.82 -11.79
C PRO A 10 -3.64 -6.88 -10.83
N THR A 11 -3.84 -5.63 -11.24
CA THR A 11 -4.78 -4.72 -10.57
C THR A 11 -5.81 -4.24 -11.59
N ASP A 12 -6.79 -3.47 -11.14
CA ASP A 12 -7.78 -2.81 -12.00
C ASP A 12 -7.18 -1.70 -12.88
N THR A 13 -5.94 -1.28 -12.62
CA THR A 13 -5.24 -0.26 -13.44
C THR A 13 -4.14 -0.85 -14.31
N VAL A 14 -3.12 -1.45 -13.70
CA VAL A 14 -1.93 -2.01 -14.35
C VAL A 14 -1.39 -3.17 -13.52
N TYR A 15 -0.46 -3.95 -14.06
CA TYR A 15 0.28 -4.91 -13.26
C TYR A 15 1.20 -4.21 -12.25
N GLY A 16 1.15 -4.65 -10.98
CA GLY A 16 2.01 -4.17 -9.91
C GLY A 16 3.10 -5.19 -9.59
N LEU A 17 4.33 -4.72 -9.35
CA LEU A 17 5.36 -5.51 -8.68
C LEU A 17 5.19 -5.27 -7.18
N ALA A 18 4.87 -6.32 -6.43
CA ALA A 18 4.50 -6.25 -5.02
C ALA A 18 5.40 -7.10 -4.13
N ALA A 19 5.52 -6.65 -2.89
CA ALA A 19 6.19 -7.30 -1.77
C ALA A 19 5.34 -7.11 -0.52
N ARG A 20 5.63 -7.88 0.53
CA ARG A 20 4.99 -7.70 1.83
C ARG A 20 5.47 -6.40 2.49
N LEU A 21 4.55 -5.69 3.14
CA LEU A 21 4.81 -4.35 3.71
C LEU A 21 5.95 -4.28 4.74
N TYR A 22 6.21 -5.35 5.48
CA TYR A 22 7.21 -5.41 6.56
C TYR A 22 8.40 -6.32 6.21
N ASP A 23 8.69 -6.42 4.92
CA ASP A 23 9.78 -7.23 4.40
C ASP A 23 10.80 -6.32 3.72
N ASP A 24 11.72 -5.79 4.53
CA ASP A 24 12.70 -4.80 4.09
C ASP A 24 13.59 -5.35 2.95
N GLU A 25 13.90 -6.65 2.98
CA GLU A 25 14.69 -7.30 1.94
C GLU A 25 13.92 -7.33 0.60
N ALA A 26 12.64 -7.69 0.63
CA ALA A 26 11.80 -7.67 -0.57
C ALA A 26 11.55 -6.24 -1.07
N LEU A 27 11.29 -5.29 -0.17
CA LEU A 27 11.12 -3.87 -0.54
C LEU A 27 12.39 -3.31 -1.20
N GLU A 28 13.57 -3.63 -0.68
CA GLU A 28 14.84 -3.24 -1.29
C GLU A 28 14.98 -3.77 -2.71
N LYS A 29 14.63 -5.04 -2.93
CA LYS A 29 14.63 -5.64 -4.27
C LYS A 29 13.68 -4.91 -5.23
N ILE A 30 12.51 -4.42 -4.77
CA ILE A 30 11.62 -3.61 -5.61
C ILE A 30 12.31 -2.31 -6.04
N TYR A 31 12.92 -1.58 -5.11
CA TYR A 31 13.62 -0.33 -5.43
C TYR A 31 14.73 -0.55 -6.45
N GLN A 32 15.55 -1.58 -6.23
CA GLN A 32 16.65 -1.93 -7.13
C GLN A 32 16.15 -2.33 -8.53
N LEU A 33 15.19 -3.25 -8.63
CA LEU A 33 14.66 -3.73 -9.91
C LEU A 33 13.94 -2.64 -10.70
N LYS A 34 13.28 -1.69 -10.02
CA LYS A 34 12.59 -0.57 -10.67
C LYS A 34 13.52 0.62 -10.94
N GLY A 35 14.76 0.59 -10.47
CA GLY A 35 15.65 1.77 -10.50
C GLY A 35 15.02 2.97 -9.81
N ARG A 36 14.26 2.73 -8.73
CA ARG A 36 13.45 3.73 -8.05
C ARG A 36 14.25 4.36 -6.90
N ASP A 37 14.17 5.69 -6.80
CA ASP A 37 14.72 6.43 -5.68
C ASP A 37 13.97 6.10 -4.37
N LYS A 38 14.69 5.82 -3.28
CA LYS A 38 14.11 5.51 -1.97
C LYS A 38 13.30 6.66 -1.37
N SER A 39 13.57 7.90 -1.78
CA SER A 39 12.76 9.07 -1.41
C SER A 39 11.35 9.07 -2.03
N LYS A 40 11.05 8.11 -2.92
CA LYS A 40 9.72 7.94 -3.53
C LYS A 40 9.07 6.67 -2.98
N PRO A 41 8.26 6.75 -1.91
CA PRO A 41 7.59 5.60 -1.32
C PRO A 41 6.76 4.81 -2.34
N ILE A 42 6.61 3.52 -2.07
CA ILE A 42 5.77 2.59 -2.86
C ILE A 42 4.35 2.61 -2.26
N PRO A 43 3.29 2.78 -3.07
CA PRO A 43 1.93 2.73 -2.55
C PRO A 43 1.57 1.35 -1.99
N ILE A 44 0.80 1.34 -0.90
CA ILE A 44 0.34 0.13 -0.22
C ILE A 44 -1.01 -0.29 -0.82
N LEU A 45 -1.11 -1.56 -1.19
CA LEU A 45 -2.39 -2.17 -1.55
C LEU A 45 -2.95 -2.91 -0.33
N CYS A 46 -4.20 -2.61 0.03
CA CYS A 46 -4.89 -3.28 1.13
C CYS A 46 -6.08 -4.06 0.57
N SER A 47 -6.42 -5.19 1.20
CA SER A 47 -7.65 -5.93 0.87
C SER A 47 -8.87 -5.37 1.61
N LYS A 48 -8.67 -4.78 2.80
CA LYS A 48 -9.74 -4.27 3.68
C LYS A 48 -9.37 -2.94 4.31
N MET A 49 -10.42 -2.17 4.64
CA MET A 49 -10.27 -0.89 5.34
C MET A 49 -9.69 -1.05 6.75
N SER A 50 -10.02 -2.15 7.45
CA SER A 50 -9.51 -2.44 8.79
C SER A 50 -7.98 -2.44 8.83
N ASP A 51 -7.35 -3.04 7.82
CA ASP A 51 -5.90 -3.22 7.79
C ASP A 51 -5.22 -1.87 7.55
N LEU A 52 -5.78 -1.05 6.66
CA LEU A 52 -5.32 0.32 6.43
C LEU A 52 -5.38 1.17 7.72
N LEU A 53 -6.47 1.06 8.50
CA LEU A 53 -6.64 1.84 9.73
C LEU A 53 -5.62 1.48 10.83
N THR A 54 -4.89 0.36 10.70
CA THR A 54 -3.79 0.04 11.62
C THR A 54 -2.54 0.89 11.35
N ILE A 55 -2.38 1.40 10.12
CA ILE A 55 -1.16 2.08 9.65
C ILE A 55 -1.38 3.53 9.21
N ALA A 56 -2.62 3.93 8.90
CA ALA A 56 -2.99 5.29 8.50
C ALA A 56 -4.07 5.91 9.39
N GLU A 57 -3.91 7.20 9.65
CA GLU A 57 -4.94 8.04 10.24
C GLU A 57 -5.90 8.53 9.16
N THR A 58 -7.19 8.57 9.50
CA THR A 58 -8.25 8.96 8.56
C THR A 58 -9.17 9.99 9.18
N ASN A 59 -9.69 10.90 8.37
CA ASN A 59 -10.66 11.91 8.77
C ASN A 59 -12.00 11.67 8.06
N ILE A 60 -12.99 12.53 8.33
CA ILE A 60 -14.34 12.37 7.76
C ILE A 60 -14.34 12.46 6.22
N VAL A 61 -13.49 13.30 5.64
CA VAL A 61 -13.38 13.51 4.20
C VAL A 61 -12.74 12.29 3.54
N SER A 62 -11.61 11.82 4.06
CA SER A 62 -10.93 10.65 3.49
C SER A 62 -11.81 9.41 3.60
N ARG A 63 -12.53 9.21 4.72
CA ARG A 63 -13.50 8.11 4.88
C ARG A 63 -14.65 8.19 3.88
N ALA A 64 -15.18 9.38 3.61
CA ALA A 64 -16.24 9.56 2.62
C ALA A 64 -15.75 9.24 1.21
N ILE A 65 -14.55 9.69 0.83
CA ILE A 65 -13.93 9.39 -0.46
C ILE A 65 -13.72 7.89 -0.61
N MET A 66 -13.10 7.25 0.38
CA MET A 66 -12.85 5.81 0.40
C MET A 66 -14.13 4.99 0.24
N LYS A 67 -15.21 5.35 0.94
CA LYS A 67 -16.50 4.64 0.87
C LYS A 67 -17.11 4.66 -0.54
N ASN A 68 -16.88 5.71 -1.31
CA ASN A 68 -17.50 5.88 -2.63
C ASN A 68 -16.60 5.41 -3.78
N LEU A 69 -15.28 5.48 -3.62
CA LEU A 69 -14.33 5.26 -4.70
C LEU A 69 -13.45 4.02 -4.53
N TRP A 70 -13.52 3.35 -3.37
CA TRP A 70 -12.89 2.05 -3.15
C TRP A 70 -13.93 0.94 -2.97
N PRO A 71 -13.66 -0.27 -3.49
CA PRO A 71 -12.47 -0.67 -4.26
C PRO A 71 -12.37 0.02 -5.63
N GLY A 72 -11.16 0.39 -6.06
CA GLY A 72 -10.95 1.05 -7.35
C GLY A 72 -9.59 1.72 -7.52
N ALA A 73 -9.46 2.48 -8.61
CA ALA A 73 -8.19 3.01 -9.11
C ALA A 73 -7.61 4.17 -8.28
N LEU A 74 -8.37 4.75 -7.35
CA LEU A 74 -7.97 5.92 -6.59
C LEU A 74 -6.91 5.56 -5.54
N THR A 75 -5.80 6.31 -5.49
CA THR A 75 -4.83 6.26 -4.38
C THR A 75 -4.97 7.50 -3.52
N ILE A 76 -4.98 7.33 -2.20
CA ILE A 76 -5.07 8.44 -1.23
C ILE A 76 -3.80 8.49 -0.40
N VAL A 77 -3.23 9.69 -0.24
CA VAL A 77 -2.12 9.95 0.70
C VAL A 77 -2.70 10.36 2.05
N MET A 78 -2.28 9.70 3.12
CA MET A 78 -2.78 9.91 4.48
C MET A 78 -1.62 9.97 5.48
N PRO A 79 -1.78 10.69 6.60
CA PRO A 79 -0.86 10.59 7.73
C PRO A 79 -0.81 9.16 8.26
N THR A 80 0.37 8.72 8.72
CA THR A 80 0.53 7.42 9.37
C THR A 80 0.09 7.47 10.82
N THR A 81 -0.28 6.32 11.38
CA THR A 81 -0.50 6.22 12.83
C THR A 81 0.81 6.42 13.58
N LYS A 82 0.74 6.88 14.83
CA LYS A 82 1.92 7.04 15.70
C LYS A 82 2.78 5.77 15.75
N GLN A 83 2.15 4.60 15.91
CA GLN A 83 2.86 3.32 15.99
C GLN A 83 3.60 3.00 14.68
N PHE A 84 2.99 3.27 13.54
CA PHE A 84 3.63 3.04 12.24
C PHE A 84 4.78 4.02 11.99
N PHE A 85 4.60 5.29 12.37
CA PHE A 85 5.65 6.30 12.31
C PHE A 85 6.87 5.93 13.18
N GLU A 86 6.65 5.48 14.41
CA GLU A 86 7.74 5.05 15.31
C GLU A 86 8.52 3.85 14.76
N MET A 87 7.86 2.97 14.02
CA MET A 87 8.48 1.78 13.42
C MET A 87 9.23 2.08 12.11
N THR A 88 8.72 2.98 11.28
CA THR A 88 9.20 3.17 9.89
C THR A 88 9.83 4.53 9.62
N GLY A 89 9.53 5.55 10.44
CA GLY A 89 9.88 6.95 10.19
C GLY A 89 9.01 7.63 9.12
N GLU A 90 8.09 6.91 8.48
CA GLU A 90 7.22 7.45 7.42
C GLU A 90 6.09 8.29 8.00
N LYS A 91 6.03 9.58 7.63
CA LYS A 91 4.98 10.52 8.10
C LYS A 91 3.65 10.33 7.38
N THR A 92 3.70 9.85 6.15
CA THR A 92 2.53 9.68 5.29
C THR A 92 2.69 8.42 4.45
N ILE A 93 1.58 7.73 4.18
CA ILE A 93 1.53 6.63 3.22
C ILE A 93 0.54 6.92 2.11
N ALA A 94 0.83 6.39 0.92
CA ALA A 94 -0.11 6.31 -0.18
C ALA A 94 -0.75 4.91 -0.16
N ALA A 95 -2.07 4.81 -0.13
CA ALA A 95 -2.76 3.52 -0.10
C ALA A 95 -3.97 3.48 -1.03
N ARG A 96 -4.36 2.27 -1.45
CA ARG A 96 -5.64 1.98 -2.10
C ARG A 96 -6.11 0.54 -1.90
N ILE A 97 -7.42 0.33 -2.02
CA ILE A 97 -8.01 -1.01 -2.16
C ILE A 97 -8.32 -1.23 -3.65
N PRO A 98 -7.58 -2.08 -4.37
CA PRO A 98 -7.78 -2.29 -5.80
C PRO A 98 -9.09 -3.04 -6.07
N ASN A 99 -9.75 -2.75 -7.19
CA ASN A 99 -10.95 -3.51 -7.63
C ASN A 99 -10.55 -4.72 -8.50
N ASN A 100 -9.70 -5.59 -7.96
CA ASN A 100 -9.25 -6.79 -8.63
C ASN A 100 -9.29 -7.98 -7.65
N PRO A 101 -10.08 -9.04 -7.91
CA PRO A 101 -10.22 -10.17 -6.99
C PRO A 101 -8.88 -10.81 -6.63
N THR A 102 -7.98 -11.00 -7.60
CA THR A 102 -6.66 -11.58 -7.38
C THR A 102 -5.79 -10.72 -6.46
N ALA A 103 -5.85 -9.39 -6.58
CA ALA A 103 -5.12 -8.50 -5.68
C ALA A 103 -5.72 -8.43 -4.26
N ILE A 104 -7.02 -8.69 -4.10
CA ILE A 104 -7.69 -8.68 -2.79
C ILE A 104 -7.46 -10.00 -2.03
N GLU A 105 -7.38 -11.14 -2.72
CA GLU A 105 -7.26 -12.47 -2.12
C GLU A 105 -5.85 -12.84 -1.62
N LEU A 106 -4.83 -12.08 -2.05
CA LEU A 106 -3.42 -12.44 -1.92
C LEU A 106 -2.78 -12.04 -0.57
#